data_AF-A0A2V7H2E0-F1
#
_entry.id   AF-A0A2V7H2E0-F1
#
_cell.length_a   1.000
_cell.length_b   1.000
_cell.length_c   1.000
_cell.angle_alpha   90.00
_cell.angle_beta   90.00
_cell.angle_gamma   90.00
#
_symmetry.space_group_name_H-M   'P 1'
#
loop_
_entity.id
_entity.type
_entity.pdbx_description
1 polymer ?
#
loop_
_entity_poly.entity_id
_entity_poly.type
_entity_poly.pdbx_seq_one_letter_code
_entity_poly.pdbx_strand_id
1 'polypeptide(L)'
;MWRVGHWEGSDTVTEAAMATSDELETEQPRRCPGMKADGSPCRVPSEMLLASGWCLLHDPARGADRTGNATLGGVKAGAKRRKGLDPDALGKLETPEDAMRISARLTIAAATGELAAPQVNAALSAVKEWRKAYEADVLDKRLDELERRGAR
;
A
#
# COMPACT_ATOMS: atom_id res chain seq x y z
N MET A 1 -8.83 21.51 -93.42
CA MET A 1 -8.71 20.67 -94.63
C MET A 1 -8.69 19.20 -94.17
N TRP A 2 -9.82 18.48 -94.33
CA TRP A 2 -10.05 17.03 -94.09
C TRP A 2 -9.89 16.54 -92.62
N ARG A 3 -10.59 15.53 -92.10
CA ARG A 3 -11.58 14.59 -92.63
C ARG A 3 -12.41 14.05 -91.46
N VAL A 4 -13.71 13.90 -91.69
CA VAL A 4 -14.66 13.04 -90.99
C VAL A 4 -14.21 11.57 -91.11
N GLY A 5 -14.30 10.82 -90.01
CA GLY A 5 -14.22 9.35 -89.96
C GLY A 5 -14.80 8.92 -88.63
N HIS A 6 -16.12 8.80 -88.55
CA HIS A 6 -16.87 7.54 -88.66
C HIS A 6 -16.54 6.56 -87.53
N TRP A 7 -17.58 6.33 -86.74
CA TRP A 7 -17.66 5.55 -85.52
C TRP A 7 -18.24 4.19 -85.92
N GLU A 8 -17.51 3.10 -85.71
CA GLU A 8 -18.05 1.74 -85.83
C GLU A 8 -17.40 0.85 -84.77
N GLY A 9 -18.22 0.43 -83.81
CA GLY A 9 -18.17 -0.84 -83.06
C GLY A 9 -16.92 -1.17 -82.25
N SER A 10 -16.96 -1.88 -81.15
CA SER A 10 -18.02 -2.56 -80.42
C SER A 10 -17.30 -3.22 -79.24
N ASP A 11 -17.94 -3.19 -78.08
CA ASP A 11 -17.89 -4.23 -77.05
C ASP A 11 -16.49 -4.73 -76.61
N THR A 12 -16.09 -4.36 -75.40
CA THR A 12 -16.33 -5.25 -74.24
C THR A 12 -15.73 -4.64 -72.98
N VAL A 13 -16.60 -4.58 -71.97
CA VAL A 13 -16.30 -4.28 -70.58
C VAL A 13 -15.41 -5.38 -70.02
N THR A 14 -14.26 -5.01 -69.44
CA THR A 14 -13.72 -5.74 -68.28
C THR A 14 -12.92 -4.76 -67.43
N GLU A 15 -13.61 -4.15 -66.48
CA GLU A 15 -13.02 -3.56 -65.28
C GLU A 15 -12.27 -4.65 -64.50
N ALA A 16 -10.95 -4.53 -64.43
CA ALA A 16 -10.15 -5.14 -63.37
C ALA A 16 -9.74 -4.02 -62.40
N ALA A 17 -10.72 -3.52 -61.63
CA ALA A 17 -10.43 -2.72 -60.46
C ALA A 17 -9.89 -3.67 -59.37
N MET A 18 -8.58 -3.62 -59.14
CA MET A 18 -7.92 -4.26 -58.00
C MET A 18 -8.42 -3.57 -56.73
N ALA A 19 -9.45 -4.14 -56.11
CA ALA A 19 -9.85 -3.79 -54.76
C ALA A 19 -8.81 -4.35 -53.79
N THR A 20 -7.95 -3.48 -53.28
CA THR A 20 -7.17 -3.76 -52.08
C THR A 20 -8.15 -3.89 -50.92
N SER A 21 -8.43 -5.13 -50.52
CA SER A 21 -9.13 -5.44 -49.28
C SER A 21 -8.22 -5.09 -48.11
N ASP A 22 -8.23 -3.81 -47.74
CA ASP A 22 -7.83 -3.33 -46.42
C ASP A 22 -8.95 -3.79 -45.46
N GLU A 23 -8.82 -5.03 -44.98
CA GLU A 23 -9.66 -5.57 -43.92
C GLU A 23 -9.45 -4.73 -42.66
N LEU A 24 -10.42 -3.86 -42.38
CA LEU A 24 -10.61 -3.25 -41.07
C LEU A 24 -10.81 -4.39 -40.05
N GLU A 25 -9.70 -4.87 -39.48
CA GLU A 25 -9.73 -5.63 -38.23
C GLU A 25 -10.49 -4.78 -37.21
N THR A 26 -11.75 -5.11 -36.96
CA THR A 26 -12.46 -4.59 -35.80
C THR A 26 -11.76 -5.16 -34.57
N GLU A 27 -10.74 -4.45 -34.07
CA GLU A 27 -9.98 -4.81 -32.88
C GLU A 27 -10.97 -4.95 -31.73
N GLN A 28 -11.36 -6.20 -31.45
CA GLN A 28 -12.14 -6.47 -30.26
C GLN A 28 -11.29 -6.05 -29.06
N PRO A 29 -11.81 -5.17 -28.18
CA PRO A 29 -10.99 -4.63 -27.13
C PRO A 29 -10.52 -5.76 -26.23
N ARG A 30 -9.20 -5.86 -26.05
CA ARG A 30 -8.55 -6.91 -25.27
C ARG A 30 -9.21 -7.06 -23.89
N ARG A 31 -9.28 -8.29 -23.38
CA ARG A 31 -9.91 -8.65 -22.09
C ARG A 31 -8.95 -9.46 -21.24
N CYS A 32 -9.07 -9.30 -19.92
CA CYS A 32 -8.33 -10.13 -18.97
C CYS A 32 -8.89 -11.57 -18.97
N PRO A 33 -8.06 -12.62 -19.11
CA PRO A 33 -8.53 -14.01 -19.08
C PRO A 33 -8.93 -14.54 -17.69
N GLY A 34 -8.74 -13.73 -16.63
CA GLY A 34 -8.96 -14.18 -15.25
C GLY A 34 -10.43 -14.35 -14.86
N MET A 35 -10.66 -15.19 -13.85
CA MET A 35 -11.98 -15.41 -13.24
C MET A 35 -12.03 -14.82 -11.84
N LYS A 36 -13.16 -14.23 -11.47
CA LYS A 36 -13.42 -13.77 -10.10
C LYS A 36 -13.65 -14.97 -9.18
N ALA A 37 -13.66 -14.71 -7.86
CA ALA A 37 -13.95 -15.72 -6.84
C ALA A 37 -15.35 -16.34 -6.97
N ASP A 38 -16.31 -15.64 -7.57
CA ASP A 38 -17.67 -16.12 -7.84
C ASP A 38 -17.77 -16.95 -9.15
N GLY A 39 -16.65 -17.20 -9.83
CA GLY A 39 -16.59 -17.94 -11.09
C GLY A 39 -16.93 -17.11 -12.34
N SER A 40 -17.32 -15.85 -12.21
CA SER A 40 -17.61 -14.98 -13.34
C SER A 40 -16.32 -14.42 -13.99
N PRO A 41 -16.32 -14.11 -15.30
CA PRO A 41 -15.13 -13.59 -15.99
C PRO A 41 -14.77 -12.18 -15.52
N CYS A 42 -13.46 -11.86 -15.53
CA CYS A 42 -12.96 -10.53 -15.26
C CYS A 42 -13.40 -9.56 -16.37
N ARG A 43 -14.06 -8.46 -15.98
CA ARG A 43 -14.58 -7.43 -16.90
C ARG A 43 -13.84 -6.10 -16.77
N VAL A 44 -12.55 -6.13 -16.40
CA VAL A 44 -11.75 -4.90 -16.35
C VAL A 44 -11.64 -4.32 -17.77
N PRO A 45 -11.70 -2.99 -17.93
CA PRO A 45 -11.54 -2.38 -19.24
C PRO A 45 -10.12 -2.59 -19.81
N SER A 46 -10.00 -2.51 -21.14
CA SER A 46 -8.77 -2.76 -21.89
C SER A 46 -7.61 -1.87 -21.44
N GLU A 47 -7.90 -0.62 -21.03
CA GLU A 47 -6.90 0.36 -20.58
C GLU A 47 -6.21 -0.03 -19.26
N MET A 48 -6.81 -0.95 -18.49
CA MET A 48 -6.26 -1.46 -17.23
C MET A 48 -5.54 -2.80 -17.38
N LEU A 49 -5.42 -3.30 -18.61
CA LEU A 49 -4.61 -4.48 -18.90
C LEU A 49 -3.14 -4.10 -18.96
N LEU A 50 -2.32 -4.93 -18.34
CA LEU A 50 -0.88 -4.85 -18.47
C LEU A 50 -0.47 -5.30 -19.88
N ALA A 51 0.78 -5.05 -20.26
CA ALA A 51 1.35 -5.55 -21.51
C ALA A 51 1.24 -7.09 -21.64
N SER A 52 1.18 -7.81 -20.50
CA SER A 52 0.95 -9.26 -20.42
C SER A 52 -0.46 -9.70 -20.84
N GLY A 53 -1.39 -8.77 -21.07
CA GLY A 53 -2.81 -9.06 -21.36
C GLY A 53 -3.65 -9.38 -20.12
N TRP A 54 -3.04 -9.40 -18.93
CA TRP A 54 -3.72 -9.62 -17.66
C TRP A 54 -3.96 -8.31 -16.92
N CYS A 55 -4.98 -8.26 -16.07
CA CYS A 55 -5.15 -7.16 -15.14
C CYS A 55 -4.19 -7.32 -13.94
N LEU A 56 -3.94 -6.23 -13.21
CA LEU A 56 -3.07 -6.24 -12.03
C LEU A 56 -3.46 -7.32 -11.01
N LEU A 57 -4.76 -7.63 -10.89
CA LEU A 57 -5.29 -8.60 -9.93
C LEU A 57 -5.19 -10.05 -10.41
N HIS A 58 -5.07 -10.34 -11.71
CA HIS A 58 -5.03 -11.73 -12.21
C HIS A 58 -3.69 -12.12 -12.85
N ASP A 59 -2.79 -11.17 -13.08
CA ASP A 59 -1.47 -11.45 -13.67
C ASP A 59 -0.69 -12.50 -12.85
N PRO A 60 -0.43 -13.70 -13.41
CA PRO A 60 0.29 -14.76 -12.72
C PRO A 60 1.70 -14.35 -12.27
N ALA A 61 2.40 -13.53 -13.07
CA ALA A 61 3.76 -13.09 -12.78
C ALA A 61 3.84 -12.20 -11.54
N ARG A 62 2.71 -11.58 -11.15
CA ARG A 62 2.60 -10.68 -9.98
C ARG A 62 1.93 -11.35 -8.77
N GLY A 63 1.75 -12.67 -8.78
CA GLY A 63 1.11 -13.40 -7.68
C GLY A 63 1.81 -13.19 -6.34
N ALA A 64 3.15 -13.20 -6.32
CA ALA A 64 3.95 -12.97 -5.12
C ALA A 64 3.77 -11.54 -4.56
N ASP A 65 3.82 -10.54 -5.42
CA ASP A 65 3.64 -9.13 -5.04
C ASP A 65 2.24 -8.86 -4.49
N ARG A 66 1.21 -9.49 -5.06
CA ARG A 66 -0.17 -9.37 -4.58
C ARG A 66 -0.32 -9.90 -3.16
N THR A 67 0.26 -11.06 -2.85
CA THR A 67 0.23 -11.64 -1.50
C THR A 67 0.97 -10.74 -0.50
N GLY A 68 2.12 -10.21 -0.88
CA GLY A 68 2.87 -9.24 -0.07
C GLY A 68 2.08 -7.96 0.20
N ASN A 69 1.49 -7.37 -0.84
CA ASN A 69 0.70 -6.14 -0.73
C ASN A 69 -0.59 -6.33 0.06
N ALA A 70 -1.27 -7.47 -0.08
CA ALA A 70 -2.45 -7.81 0.72
C ALA A 70 -2.08 -7.94 2.21
N THR A 71 -0.93 -8.53 2.51
CA THR A 71 -0.40 -8.62 3.88
C THR A 71 -0.12 -7.23 4.46
N LEU A 72 0.57 -6.37 3.71
CA LEU A 72 0.85 -4.98 4.12
C LEU A 72 -0.43 -4.16 4.31
N GLY A 73 -1.40 -4.32 3.40
CA GLY A 73 -2.72 -3.70 3.49
C GLY A 73 -3.50 -4.17 4.72
N GLY A 74 -3.47 -5.47 5.01
CA GLY A 74 -4.08 -6.08 6.19
C GLY A 74 -3.45 -5.56 7.48
N VAL A 75 -2.12 -5.43 7.54
CA VAL A 75 -1.40 -4.86 8.69
C VAL A 75 -1.80 -3.39 8.93
N LYS A 76 -1.87 -2.56 7.88
CA LYS A 76 -2.32 -1.17 7.99
C LYS A 76 -3.78 -1.04 8.38
N ALA A 77 -4.67 -1.85 7.80
CA ALA A 77 -6.09 -1.85 8.12
C ALA A 77 -6.34 -2.34 9.57
N GLY A 78 -5.63 -3.39 10.00
CA GLY A 78 -5.67 -3.90 11.36
C GLY A 78 -5.20 -2.87 12.38
N ALA A 79 -4.20 -2.05 12.05
CA ALA A 79 -3.73 -0.99 12.94
C ALA A 79 -4.80 0.05 13.27
N LYS A 80 -5.68 0.40 12.32
CA LYS A 80 -6.79 1.35 12.54
C LYS A 80 -7.94 0.76 13.37
N ARG A 81 -8.04 -0.57 13.46
CA ARG A 81 -9.11 -1.27 14.19
C ARG A 81 -8.74 -1.62 15.63
N ARG A 82 -7.51 -1.34 16.05
CA ARG A 82 -7.09 -1.61 17.43
C ARG A 82 -7.81 -0.65 18.38
N LYS A 83 -8.23 -1.18 19.52
CA LYS A 83 -8.91 -0.43 20.58
C LYS A 83 -8.05 0.69 21.16
N GLY A 84 -6.72 0.52 21.13
CA GLY A 84 -5.80 1.40 21.84
C GLY A 84 -5.79 1.12 23.34
N LEU A 85 -4.97 1.87 24.08
CA LEU A 85 -5.00 1.88 25.53
C LEU A 85 -5.91 2.99 26.03
N ASP A 86 -6.60 2.69 27.13
CA ASP A 86 -7.26 3.71 27.95
C ASP A 86 -6.17 4.60 28.61
N PRO A 87 -6.18 5.93 28.37
CA PRO A 87 -5.21 6.85 28.98
C PRO A 87 -5.23 6.80 30.50
N ASP A 88 -6.40 6.62 31.11
CA ASP A 88 -6.55 6.63 32.56
C ASP A 88 -6.02 5.33 33.19
N ALA A 89 -5.97 4.23 32.41
CA ALA A 89 -5.48 2.94 32.86
C ALA A 89 -3.96 2.87 33.02
N LEU A 90 -3.19 3.81 32.44
CA LEU A 90 -1.75 3.87 32.61
C LEU A 90 -1.34 4.51 33.95
N GLY A 91 -2.20 5.37 34.50
CA GLY A 91 -1.90 6.18 35.67
C GLY A 91 -0.79 7.19 35.42
N LYS A 92 -0.28 7.76 36.52
CA LYS A 92 0.79 8.76 36.46
C LYS A 92 2.17 8.12 36.34
N LEU A 93 3.12 8.89 35.81
CA LEU A 93 4.53 8.56 35.70
C LEU A 93 5.35 9.52 36.58
N GLU A 94 5.35 9.28 37.88
CA GLU A 94 6.02 10.12 38.89
C GLU A 94 7.21 9.40 39.54
N THR A 95 7.20 8.06 39.56
CA THR A 95 8.20 7.22 40.23
C THR A 95 8.81 6.15 39.30
N PRO A 96 10.01 5.61 39.62
CA PRO A 96 10.56 4.46 38.89
C PRO A 96 9.63 3.25 38.87
N GLU A 97 8.87 3.02 39.95
CA GLU A 97 7.88 1.96 40.07
C GLU A 97 6.74 2.16 39.08
N ASP A 98 6.31 3.40 38.85
CA ASP A 98 5.35 3.74 37.80
C ASP A 98 5.89 3.42 36.41
N ALA A 99 7.16 3.77 36.14
CA ALA A 99 7.81 3.48 34.87
C ALA A 99 7.85 1.97 34.57
N MET A 100 8.13 1.16 35.60
CA MET A 100 8.10 -0.31 35.49
C MET A 100 6.69 -0.83 35.22
N ARG A 101 5.69 -0.37 35.99
CA ARG A 101 4.28 -0.75 35.81
C ARG A 101 3.79 -0.43 34.40
N ILE A 102 4.07 0.78 33.92
CA ILE A 102 3.65 1.23 32.58
C ILE A 102 4.35 0.40 31.49
N SER A 103 5.65 0.15 31.63
CA SER A 103 6.41 -0.67 30.67
C SER A 103 5.87 -2.10 30.56
N ALA A 104 5.51 -2.71 31.70
CA ALA A 104 4.87 -4.02 31.73
C ALA A 104 3.50 -4.00 31.01
N ARG A 105 2.67 -2.98 31.27
CA ARG A 105 1.37 -2.84 30.61
C ARG A 105 1.48 -2.66 29.10
N LEU A 106 2.46 -1.87 28.64
CA LEU A 106 2.76 -1.67 27.21
C LEU A 106 3.19 -2.97 26.54
N THR A 107 3.96 -3.81 27.24
CA THR A 107 4.38 -5.13 26.74
C THR A 107 3.20 -6.07 26.57
N ILE A 108 2.28 -6.09 27.54
CA ILE A 108 1.03 -6.86 27.46
C ILE A 108 0.15 -6.34 26.31
N ALA A 109 0.04 -5.02 26.15
CA ALA A 109 -0.74 -4.40 25.06
C ALA A 109 -0.19 -4.74 23.67
N ALA A 110 1.13 -4.91 23.56
CA ALA A 110 1.78 -5.38 22.34
C ALA A 110 1.41 -6.83 22.04
N ALA A 111 1.55 -7.71 23.05
CA ALA A 111 1.30 -9.15 22.91
C ALA A 111 -0.17 -9.48 22.61
N THR A 112 -1.10 -8.71 23.18
CA THR A 112 -2.55 -8.88 22.99
C THR A 112 -3.08 -8.18 21.73
N GLY A 113 -2.24 -7.43 21.01
CA GLY A 113 -2.65 -6.71 19.81
C GLY A 113 -3.52 -5.47 20.08
N GLU A 114 -3.56 -4.98 21.32
CA GLU A 114 -4.23 -3.72 21.68
C GLU A 114 -3.50 -2.50 21.10
N LEU A 115 -2.17 -2.60 20.91
CA LEU A 115 -1.35 -1.54 20.33
C LEU A 115 -0.50 -1.99 19.13
N ALA A 116 -0.15 -1.03 18.28
CA ALA A 116 0.84 -1.23 17.23
C ALA A 116 2.25 -1.32 17.81
N ALA A 117 3.11 -2.14 17.22
CA ALA A 117 4.54 -2.13 17.53
C ALA A 117 5.15 -0.70 17.44
N PRO A 118 4.86 0.13 16.41
CA PRO A 118 5.32 1.52 16.40
C PRO A 118 4.86 2.36 17.60
N GLN A 119 3.63 2.16 18.08
CA GLN A 119 3.08 2.91 19.22
C GLN A 119 3.73 2.46 20.53
N VAL A 120 3.93 1.15 20.70
CA VAL A 120 4.63 0.57 21.86
C VAL A 120 6.07 1.07 21.92
N ASN A 121 6.77 1.06 20.79
CA ASN A 121 8.15 1.55 20.71
C ASN A 121 8.26 3.04 21.07
N ALA A 122 7.35 3.87 20.55
CA ALA A 122 7.31 5.29 20.90
C ALA A 122 7.06 5.50 22.40
N ALA A 123 6.12 4.74 22.98
CA ALA A 123 5.82 4.82 24.40
C ALA A 123 6.97 4.35 25.30
N LEU A 124 7.62 3.23 24.97
CA LEU A 124 8.79 2.73 25.71
C LEU A 124 9.97 3.70 25.63
N SER A 125 10.18 4.35 24.48
CA SER A 125 11.17 5.42 24.36
C SER A 125 10.86 6.61 25.26
N ALA A 126 9.60 7.04 25.34
CA ALA A 126 9.21 8.14 26.24
C ALA A 126 9.45 7.77 27.72
N VAL A 127 9.09 6.55 28.14
CA VAL A 127 9.36 6.06 29.50
C VAL A 127 10.86 6.00 29.79
N LYS A 128 11.68 5.58 28.81
CA LYS A 128 13.13 5.57 28.94
C LYS A 128 13.71 6.97 29.12
N GLU A 129 13.27 7.95 28.33
CA GLU A 129 13.74 9.33 28.46
C GLU A 129 13.30 9.96 29.80
N TRP A 130 12.07 9.68 30.24
CA TRP A 130 11.61 10.09 31.56
C TRP A 130 12.52 9.54 32.68
N ARG A 131 12.85 8.25 32.63
CA ARG A 131 13.70 7.61 33.64
C ARG A 131 15.09 8.25 33.71
N LYS A 132 15.71 8.56 32.56
CA LYS A 132 16.99 9.25 32.51
C LYS A 132 16.90 10.64 33.14
N ALA A 133 15.85 11.40 32.83
CA ALA A 133 15.65 12.73 33.39
C ALA A 133 15.44 12.68 34.91
N TYR A 134 14.67 11.70 35.40
CA TYR A 134 14.50 11.46 36.83
C TYR A 134 15.82 11.11 37.53
N GLU A 135 16.59 10.18 36.95
CA GLU A 135 17.90 9.79 37.49
C GLU A 135 18.87 10.98 37.56
N ALA A 136 18.89 11.83 36.53
CA ALA A 136 19.69 13.05 36.50
C ALA A 136 19.28 14.03 37.61
N ASP A 137 17.99 14.35 37.74
CA ASP A 137 17.48 15.24 38.78
C ASP A 137 17.79 14.74 40.21
N VAL A 138 17.68 13.43 40.44
CA VAL A 138 18.04 12.83 41.74
C VAL A 138 19.53 12.96 42.02
N LEU A 139 20.38 12.73 41.01
CA LEU A 139 21.82 12.85 41.17
C LEU A 139 22.27 14.29 41.41
N ASP A 140 21.71 15.24 40.68
CA ASP A 140 22.00 16.68 40.83
C ASP A 140 21.65 17.14 42.26
N LYS A 141 20.45 16.79 42.76
CA LYS A 141 20.05 17.10 44.14
C LYS A 141 20.98 16.49 45.19
N ARG A 142 21.49 15.27 44.94
CA ARG A 142 22.45 14.62 45.84
C ARG A 142 23.81 15.28 45.79
N LEU A 143 24.25 15.71 44.62
CA LEU A 143 25.50 16.44 44.44
C LEU A 143 25.45 17.78 45.18
N ASP A 144 24.39 18.56 44.99
CA ASP A 144 24.17 19.84 45.69
C ASP A 144 24.20 19.69 47.21
N GLU A 145 23.63 18.61 47.74
CA GLU A 145 23.67 18.31 49.18
C GLU A 145 25.09 17.98 49.66
N LEU A 146 25.85 17.23 48.88
CA LEU A 146 27.24 16.90 49.21
C LEU A 146 28.15 18.13 49.14
N GLU A 147 27.97 18.98 48.13
CA GLU A 147 28.73 20.24 47.99
C GLU A 147 28.43 21.20 49.15
N ARG A 148 27.17 21.33 49.56
CA ARG A 148 26.78 22.12 50.75
C ARG A 148 27.36 21.59 52.05
N ARG A 149 27.58 20.27 52.16
CA ARG A 149 28.20 19.64 53.34
C ARG A 149 29.72 19.77 53.35
N GLY A 150 30.36 19.62 52.19
CA GLY A 150 31.82 19.72 52.05
C GLY A 150 32.36 21.16 52.07
N ALA A 151 31.51 22.16 51.86
CA ALA A 151 31.85 23.58 51.96
C ALA A 151 31.82 24.13 53.41
N ARG A 152 31.67 23.27 54.43
CA ARG A 152 31.77 23.61 55.86
C ARG A 152 33.02 23.01 56.47
#